data_AF-A0A2K3K238-F1
#
_entry.id   AF-A0A2K3K238-F1
#
_cell.length_a   1.000
_cell.length_b   1.000
_cell.length_c   1.000
_cell.angle_alpha   90.00
_cell.angle_beta   90.00
_cell.angle_gamma   90.00
#
_symmetry.space_group_name_H-M   'P 1'
#
loop_
_entity.id
_entity.type
_entity.pdbx_description
1 polymer ?
#
loop_
_entity_poly.entity_id
_entity_poly.type
_entity_poly.pdbx_seq_one_letter_code
_entity_poly.pdbx_strand_id
1 'polypeptide(L)'
;MTTREKAVFGCLKAAHAQDFILVIPIDELGQHMSPIEYRTILRYRLMIPLFPKDGVCPVCRKVCLDTFGDHAAHCRELPGFKYRHDLVRDVIFDIFKRAGISVKKEAPVNFLTDPQEGRSTLRPTDVLVFGWVGGKHACVDLTEVSPLVGLGVGDFTIGQT
;
A
#
# COMPACT_ATOMS: atom_id res chain seq x y z
N MET A 1 26.57 -2.14 7.24
CA MET A 1 25.17 -1.75 6.98
C MET A 1 24.31 -3.00 6.91
N THR A 2 23.36 -3.14 7.83
CA THR A 2 22.43 -4.28 7.92
C THR A 2 21.51 -4.36 6.70
N THR A 3 20.88 -5.50 6.46
CA THR A 3 19.89 -5.66 5.37
C THR A 3 18.72 -4.69 5.52
N ARG A 4 18.23 -4.49 6.75
CA ARG A 4 17.22 -3.50 7.08
C ARG A 4 17.67 -2.08 6.74
N GLU A 5 18.89 -1.71 7.15
CA GLU A 5 19.44 -0.39 6.85
C GLU A 5 19.51 -0.13 5.34
N LYS A 6 19.99 -1.11 4.56
CA LYS A 6 20.00 -1.04 3.09
C LYS A 6 18.61 -0.81 2.50
N ALA A 7 17.62 -1.56 2.97
CA ALA A 7 16.24 -1.42 2.49
C ALA A 7 15.68 -0.02 2.77
N VAL A 8 15.80 0.47 4.01
CA VAL A 8 15.32 1.80 4.39
C VAL A 8 16.07 2.89 3.63
N PHE A 9 17.41 2.84 3.54
CA PHE A 9 18.16 3.82 2.75
C PHE A 9 17.74 3.82 1.28
N GLY A 10 17.44 2.65 0.70
CA GLY A 10 16.85 2.53 -0.62
C GLY A 10 15.51 3.28 -0.72
N CYS A 11 14.60 3.06 0.22
CA CYS A 11 13.32 3.77 0.28
C CYS A 11 13.48 5.29 0.40
N LEU A 12 14.42 5.77 1.23
CA LEU A 12 14.61 7.21 1.46
C LEU A 12 15.16 7.95 0.24
N LYS A 13 15.84 7.23 -0.66
CA LYS A 13 16.37 7.77 -1.93
C LYS A 13 15.33 7.85 -3.04
N ALA A 14 14.17 7.22 -2.87
CA ALA A 14 13.13 7.27 -3.89
C ALA A 14 12.66 8.71 -4.13
N ALA A 15 12.28 9.02 -5.37
CA ALA A 15 11.71 10.31 -5.70
C ALA A 15 10.49 10.57 -4.82
N HIS A 16 10.33 11.82 -4.37
CA HIS A 16 9.23 12.26 -3.51
C HIS A 16 9.14 11.61 -2.13
N ALA A 17 10.12 10.78 -1.73
CA ALA A 17 10.06 10.07 -0.46
C ALA A 17 9.95 11.00 0.74
N GLN A 18 10.53 12.20 0.67
CA GLN A 18 10.58 13.17 1.78
C GLN A 18 9.62 14.34 1.62
N ASP A 19 8.77 14.37 0.59
CA ASP A 19 7.97 15.55 0.26
C ASP A 19 7.02 15.94 1.38
N PHE A 20 6.54 14.96 2.16
CA PHE A 20 5.70 15.21 3.33
C PHE A 20 6.35 16.10 4.41
N ILE A 21 7.68 16.25 4.41
CA ILE A 21 8.40 17.15 5.31
C ILE A 21 8.26 18.62 4.88
N LEU A 22 8.08 18.85 3.57
CA LEU A 22 8.05 20.18 2.96
C LEU A 22 6.63 20.69 2.71
N VAL A 23 5.62 19.82 2.82
CA VAL A 23 4.21 20.18 2.59
C VAL A 23 3.66 20.93 3.80
N ILE A 24 2.91 22.01 3.51
CA ILE A 24 2.15 22.76 4.52
C ILE A 24 0.85 21.98 4.81
N PRO A 25 0.56 21.61 6.07
CA PRO A 25 -0.70 20.94 6.41
C PRO A 25 -1.89 21.88 6.15
N ILE A 26 -2.99 21.32 5.60
CA ILE A 26 -4.23 22.05 5.34
C ILE A 26 -5.36 21.39 6.13
N ASP A 27 -5.61 21.92 7.33
CA ASP A 27 -6.54 21.32 8.29
C ASP A 27 -7.99 21.34 7.77
N GLU A 28 -8.38 22.40 7.08
CA GLU A 28 -9.74 22.58 6.54
C GLU A 28 -10.12 21.54 5.48
N LEU A 29 -9.12 20.96 4.81
CA LEU A 29 -9.31 19.89 3.82
C LEU A 29 -9.01 18.49 4.40
N GLY A 30 -8.69 18.41 5.70
CA GLY A 30 -8.22 17.16 6.32
C GLY A 30 -6.89 16.65 5.74
N GLN A 31 -6.10 17.52 5.10
CA GLN A 31 -4.81 17.19 4.49
C GLN A 31 -3.68 17.49 5.47
N HIS A 32 -3.70 16.81 6.61
CA HIS A 32 -2.69 16.92 7.65
C HIS A 32 -2.32 15.55 8.21
N MET A 33 -1.17 15.47 8.86
CA MET A 33 -0.81 14.36 9.71
C MET A 33 -0.93 14.81 11.17
N SER A 34 -1.43 13.94 12.03
CA SER A 34 -1.37 14.19 13.46
C SER A 34 0.09 14.26 13.95
N PRO A 35 0.37 14.95 15.07
CA PRO A 35 1.71 14.99 15.66
C PRO A 35 2.29 13.59 15.95
N ILE A 36 1.43 12.61 16.26
CA ILE A 36 1.84 11.23 16.55
C ILE A 36 2.28 10.54 15.27
N GLU A 37 1.51 10.66 14.19
CA GLU A 37 1.86 10.09 12.88
C GLU A 37 3.16 10.68 12.36
N TYR A 38 3.29 12.01 12.40
CA TYR A 38 4.49 12.71 11.95
C TYR A 38 5.75 12.22 12.70
N ARG A 39 5.70 12.18 14.04
CA ARG A 39 6.83 11.70 14.86
C ARG A 39 7.13 10.23 14.62
N THR A 40 6.11 9.40 14.40
CA THR A 40 6.27 7.97 14.14
C THR A 40 6.95 7.72 12.80
N ILE A 41 6.50 8.39 11.74
CA ILE A 41 7.09 8.29 10.40
C ILE A 41 8.54 8.76 10.42
N LEU A 42 8.84 9.88 11.08
CA LEU A 42 10.22 10.37 11.23
C LEU A 42 11.10 9.37 11.97
N ARG A 43 10.67 8.86 13.13
CA ARG A 43 11.43 7.86 13.89
C ARG A 43 11.69 6.61 13.06
N TYR A 44 10.67 6.08 12.39
CA TYR A 44 10.79 4.89 11.55
C TYR A 44 11.82 5.08 10.43
N ARG A 45 11.74 6.22 9.72
CA ARG A 45 12.66 6.58 8.62
C ARG A 45 14.08 6.84 9.09
N LEU A 46 14.25 7.44 10.26
CA LEU A 46 15.54 7.65 10.91
C LEU A 46 16.06 6.40 11.62
N MET A 47 15.36 5.26 11.52
CA MET A 47 15.70 4.01 12.18
C MET A 47 15.81 4.13 13.71
N ILE A 48 15.05 5.05 14.28
CA ILE A 48 14.94 5.20 15.73
C ILE A 48 13.92 4.17 16.24
N PRO A 49 14.25 3.39 17.29
CA PRO A 49 13.31 2.50 17.99
C PRO A 49 11.93 3.12 18.24
N LEU A 50 10.87 2.45 17.78
CA LEU A 50 9.47 2.85 18.03
C LEU A 50 8.94 2.25 19.33
N PHE A 51 9.39 1.04 19.66
CA PHE A 51 9.03 0.33 20.88
C PHE A 51 10.25 0.23 21.81
N PRO A 52 10.08 0.00 23.12
CA PRO A 52 11.21 -0.13 24.04
C PRO A 52 11.95 -1.46 23.91
N LYS A 53 11.26 -2.51 23.47
CA LYS A 53 11.81 -3.86 23.29
C LYS A 53 10.96 -4.65 22.30
N ASP A 54 11.55 -5.71 21.78
CA ASP A 54 10.83 -6.73 21.02
C ASP A 54 9.75 -7.38 21.90
N GLY A 55 8.61 -7.67 21.29
CA GLY A 55 7.48 -8.26 21.98
C GLY A 55 6.59 -9.08 21.06
N VAL A 56 5.50 -9.62 21.59
CA VAL A 56 4.48 -10.28 20.76
C VAL A 56 3.56 -9.21 20.19
N CYS A 57 3.29 -9.26 18.89
CA CYS A 57 2.35 -8.34 18.27
C CYS A 57 0.96 -8.43 18.94
N PRO A 58 0.41 -7.33 19.48
CA PRO A 58 -0.87 -7.37 20.18
C PRO A 58 -2.06 -7.65 19.25
N VAL A 59 -1.87 -7.40 17.95
CA VAL A 59 -2.89 -7.58 16.91
C VAL A 59 -2.95 -9.03 16.47
N CYS A 60 -1.90 -9.54 15.83
CA CYS A 60 -1.92 -10.91 15.28
C CYS A 60 -1.57 -11.99 16.31
N ARG A 61 -0.85 -11.63 17.38
CA ARG A 61 -0.32 -12.55 18.41
C ARG A 61 0.54 -13.71 17.88
N LYS A 62 0.98 -13.64 16.62
CA LYS A 62 1.70 -14.71 15.91
C LYS A 62 3.17 -14.41 15.67
N VAL A 63 3.51 -13.15 15.44
CA VAL A 63 4.83 -12.72 15.01
C VAL A 63 5.40 -11.72 16.03
N CYS A 64 6.73 -11.69 16.12
CA CYS A 64 7.44 -10.68 16.88
C CYS A 64 7.09 -9.28 16.35
N LEU A 65 6.68 -8.40 17.26
CA LEU A 65 6.69 -6.96 17.05
C LEU A 65 8.09 -6.47 17.40
N ASP A 66 8.90 -6.26 16.37
CA ASP A 66 10.25 -5.75 16.51
C ASP A 66 10.26 -4.31 17.05
N THR A 67 11.34 -3.97 17.72
CA THR A 67 11.56 -2.66 18.35
C THR A 67 11.44 -1.50 17.35
N PHE A 68 11.77 -1.73 16.08
CA PHE A 68 11.70 -0.69 15.03
C PHE A 68 10.32 -0.56 14.38
N GLY A 69 9.40 -1.49 14.64
CA GLY A 69 8.03 -1.48 14.14
C GLY A 69 7.86 -1.93 12.70
N ASP A 70 8.83 -2.66 12.13
CA ASP A 70 8.71 -3.22 10.80
C ASP A 70 7.50 -4.18 10.73
N HIS A 71 7.24 -5.00 11.75
CA HIS A 71 6.04 -5.82 11.80
C HIS A 71 4.75 -4.99 11.89
N ALA A 72 4.74 -3.92 12.68
CA ALA A 72 3.56 -3.05 12.79
C ALA A 72 3.19 -2.41 11.44
N ALA A 73 4.20 -2.10 10.62
CA ALA A 73 3.98 -1.59 9.28
C ALA A 73 3.37 -2.63 8.32
N HIS A 74 3.50 -3.94 8.57
CA HIS A 74 3.09 -4.99 7.62
C HIS A 74 2.17 -6.06 8.22
N CYS A 75 1.66 -5.84 9.43
CA CYS A 75 0.83 -6.82 10.11
C CYS A 75 -0.46 -7.05 9.32
N ARG A 76 -0.61 -8.24 8.73
CA ARG A 76 -1.76 -8.60 7.88
C ARG A 76 -3.10 -8.57 8.61
N GLU A 77 -3.07 -8.79 9.93
CA GLU A 77 -4.26 -8.78 10.78
C GLU A 77 -4.59 -7.38 11.32
N LEU A 78 -3.74 -6.39 11.02
CA LEU A 78 -4.06 -5.00 11.31
C LEU A 78 -5.27 -4.60 10.46
N PRO A 79 -6.34 -4.06 11.07
CA PRO A 79 -7.49 -3.56 10.30
C PRO A 79 -7.07 -2.54 9.21
N GLY A 80 -5.99 -1.80 9.47
CA GLY A 80 -5.40 -0.85 8.54
C GLY A 80 -4.62 -1.44 7.36
N PHE A 81 -4.40 -2.76 7.29
CA PHE A 81 -3.66 -3.37 6.18
C PHE A 81 -4.40 -3.22 4.85
N LYS A 82 -5.70 -3.56 4.83
CA LYS A 82 -6.56 -3.35 3.65
C LYS A 82 -6.75 -1.86 3.37
N TYR A 83 -6.83 -1.04 4.41
CA TYR A 83 -7.04 0.40 4.28
C TYR A 83 -5.98 1.10 3.42
N ARG A 84 -4.69 0.74 3.55
CA ARG A 84 -3.63 1.38 2.74
C ARG A 84 -3.80 1.14 1.25
N HIS A 85 -4.05 -0.12 0.90
CA HIS A 85 -4.37 -0.51 -0.45
C HIS A 85 -5.62 0.23 -0.97
N ASP A 86 -6.69 0.20 -0.20
CA ASP A 86 -7.96 0.85 -0.56
C ASP A 86 -7.81 2.37 -0.69
N LEU A 87 -6.95 3.00 0.12
CA LEU A 87 -6.63 4.42 0.03
C LEU A 87 -5.93 4.75 -1.30
N VAL A 88 -4.89 4.00 -1.68
CA VAL A 88 -4.19 4.21 -2.96
C VAL A 88 -5.14 3.99 -4.14
N ARG A 89 -5.95 2.93 -4.10
CA ARG A 89 -7.02 2.69 -5.07
C ARG A 89 -7.97 3.87 -5.18
N ASP A 90 -8.41 4.39 -4.04
CA ASP A 90 -9.38 5.47 -3.99
C ASP A 90 -8.81 6.79 -4.52
N VAL A 91 -7.52 7.08 -4.27
CA VAL A 91 -6.81 8.22 -4.85
C VAL A 91 -6.71 8.09 -6.37
N ILE A 92 -6.30 6.92 -6.88
CA ILE A 92 -6.22 6.67 -8.33
C ILE A 92 -7.60 6.82 -9.00
N PHE A 93 -8.63 6.27 -8.36
CA PHE A 93 -10.01 6.43 -8.83
C PHE A 93 -10.44 7.90 -8.87
N ASP A 94 -10.13 8.68 -7.83
CA ASP A 94 -10.44 10.11 -7.78
C ASP A 94 -9.72 10.90 -8.88
N ILE A 95 -8.44 10.58 -9.14
CA ILE A 95 -7.67 11.17 -10.25
C ILE A 95 -8.39 10.93 -11.57
N PHE A 96 -8.81 9.69 -11.86
CA PHE A 96 -9.56 9.39 -13.07
C PHE A 96 -10.89 10.14 -13.17
N LYS A 97 -11.64 10.21 -12.06
CA LYS A 97 -12.91 10.96 -12.00
C LYS A 97 -12.69 12.44 -12.31
N ARG A 98 -11.67 13.06 -11.73
CA ARG A 98 -11.32 14.47 -11.97
C ARG A 98 -10.84 14.72 -13.40
N ALA A 99 -10.22 13.73 -14.04
CA ALA A 99 -9.84 13.78 -15.44
C ALA A 99 -11.02 13.56 -16.41
N GLY A 100 -12.25 13.37 -15.91
CA GLY A 100 -13.44 13.11 -16.75
C GLY A 100 -13.51 11.69 -17.31
N ILE A 101 -12.70 10.76 -16.79
CA ILE A 101 -12.63 9.38 -17.26
C ILE A 101 -13.70 8.55 -16.56
N SER A 102 -14.43 7.75 -17.33
CA SER A 102 -15.40 6.82 -16.78
C SER A 102 -14.68 5.65 -16.11
N VAL A 103 -14.92 5.47 -14.81
CA VAL A 103 -14.26 4.46 -13.97
C VAL A 103 -15.22 3.84 -12.95
N LYS A 104 -14.94 2.59 -12.56
CA LYS A 104 -15.67 1.84 -11.51
C LYS A 104 -14.68 1.14 -10.57
N LYS A 105 -14.87 1.31 -9.25
CA LYS A 105 -14.10 0.59 -8.21
C LYS A 105 -14.61 -0.83 -8.05
N GLU A 106 -13.71 -1.75 -7.71
CA GLU A 106 -14.03 -3.15 -7.37
C GLU A 106 -15.05 -3.76 -8.37
N ALA A 107 -14.84 -3.51 -9.67
CA ALA A 107 -15.78 -3.92 -10.69
C ALA A 107 -15.64 -5.43 -10.93
N PRO A 108 -16.76 -6.21 -10.93
CA PRO A 108 -16.69 -7.62 -11.28
C PRO A 108 -16.26 -7.75 -12.74
N VAL A 109 -15.20 -8.52 -12.96
CA VAL A 109 -14.61 -8.76 -14.29
C VAL A 109 -14.68 -10.24 -14.61
N ASN A 110 -15.59 -10.63 -15.49
CA ASN A 110 -15.86 -12.04 -15.83
C ASN A 110 -14.84 -12.62 -16.84
N PHE A 111 -13.62 -12.09 -16.90
CA PHE A 111 -12.65 -12.44 -17.95
C PHE A 111 -11.83 -13.71 -17.66
N LEU A 112 -11.94 -14.29 -16.45
CA LEU A 112 -11.07 -15.40 -16.01
C LEU A 112 -11.81 -16.72 -15.68
N THR A 113 -13.06 -16.88 -16.12
CA THR A 113 -13.84 -18.09 -15.79
C THR A 113 -13.91 -19.07 -16.96
N ASP A 114 -13.61 -20.34 -16.69
CA ASP A 114 -14.12 -21.45 -17.50
C ASP A 114 -15.66 -21.43 -17.39
N PRO A 115 -16.41 -21.31 -18.49
CA PRO A 115 -17.87 -21.32 -18.49
C PRO A 115 -18.50 -22.50 -17.74
N GLN A 116 -17.79 -23.62 -17.56
CA GLN A 116 -18.30 -24.81 -16.87
C GLN A 116 -18.24 -24.75 -15.34
N GLU A 117 -17.43 -23.87 -14.73
CA GLU A 117 -17.21 -23.90 -13.28
C GLU A 117 -18.30 -23.22 -12.45
N GLY A 118 -19.27 -22.52 -13.06
CA GLY A 118 -20.45 -21.96 -12.38
C GLY A 118 -20.17 -20.96 -11.23
N ARG A 119 -18.89 -20.64 -10.95
CA ARG A 119 -18.45 -19.68 -9.94
C ARG A 119 -18.43 -18.29 -10.57
N SER A 120 -19.61 -17.67 -10.64
CA SER A 120 -19.85 -16.39 -11.31
C SER A 120 -19.37 -15.14 -10.54
N THR A 121 -18.46 -15.27 -9.58
CA THR A 121 -17.91 -14.11 -8.85
C THR A 121 -16.46 -14.34 -8.45
N LEU A 122 -15.50 -14.05 -9.33
CA LEU A 122 -14.09 -13.98 -8.92
C LEU A 122 -13.41 -12.67 -9.30
N ARG A 123 -12.65 -12.23 -8.30
CA ARG A 123 -11.77 -11.05 -8.14
C ARG A 123 -12.19 -9.82 -8.94
N PRO A 124 -12.99 -8.92 -8.33
CA PRO A 124 -13.13 -7.59 -8.89
C PRO A 124 -11.75 -6.94 -9.09
N THR A 125 -11.58 -6.24 -10.22
CA THR A 125 -10.39 -5.40 -10.41
C THR A 125 -10.48 -4.19 -9.49
N ASP A 126 -9.34 -3.71 -8.98
CA ASP A 126 -9.35 -2.59 -8.04
C ASP A 126 -9.99 -1.35 -8.67
N VAL A 127 -9.60 -1.04 -9.92
CA VAL A 127 -10.23 0.01 -10.73
C VAL A 127 -10.41 -0.47 -12.18
N LEU A 128 -11.66 -0.48 -12.65
CA LEU A 128 -11.99 -0.66 -14.07
C LEU A 128 -12.12 0.70 -14.74
N VAL A 129 -11.31 0.93 -15.77
CA VAL A 129 -11.30 2.14 -16.58
C VAL A 129 -11.95 1.86 -17.93
N PHE A 130 -12.98 2.64 -18.28
CA PHE A 130 -13.69 2.49 -19.54
C PHE A 130 -13.09 3.39 -20.63
N GLY A 131 -13.13 2.93 -21.89
CA GLY A 131 -12.70 3.73 -23.05
C GLY A 131 -11.25 4.21 -22.97
N TRP A 132 -10.32 3.35 -22.55
CA TRP A 132 -8.89 3.62 -22.54
C TRP A 132 -8.32 3.62 -23.98
N VAL A 133 -7.14 3.05 -24.20
CA VAL A 133 -6.49 3.02 -25.51
C VAL A 133 -7.32 2.22 -26.53
N GLY A 134 -7.65 2.84 -27.66
CA GLY A 134 -8.39 2.20 -28.76
C GLY A 134 -9.82 1.79 -28.40
N GLY A 135 -10.43 2.45 -27.41
CA GLY A 135 -11.79 2.14 -26.93
C GLY A 135 -11.88 0.91 -26.02
N LYS A 136 -10.75 0.24 -25.75
CA LYS A 136 -10.71 -0.93 -24.86
C LYS A 136 -10.81 -0.51 -23.40
N HIS A 137 -11.39 -1.35 -22.57
CA HIS A 137 -11.38 -1.17 -21.12
C HIS A 137 -10.04 -1.61 -20.54
N ALA A 138 -9.60 -0.98 -19.45
CA ALA A 138 -8.39 -1.35 -18.73
C ALA A 138 -8.74 -1.75 -17.30
N CYS A 139 -8.26 -2.91 -16.87
CA CYS A 139 -8.26 -3.32 -15.46
C CYS A 139 -6.96 -2.82 -14.83
N VAL A 140 -7.08 -2.08 -13.74
CA VAL A 140 -5.94 -1.57 -12.97
C VAL A 140 -5.98 -2.24 -11.61
N ASP A 141 -5.04 -3.15 -11.41
CA ASP A 141 -4.85 -3.84 -10.14
C ASP A 141 -3.59 -3.31 -9.45
N LEU A 142 -3.70 -3.12 -8.13
CA LEU A 142 -2.67 -2.50 -7.32
C LEU A 142 -2.01 -3.54 -6.43
N THR A 143 -0.69 -3.47 -6.34
CA THR A 143 0.08 -4.31 -5.42
C THR A 143 0.99 -3.42 -4.60
N GLU A 144 0.76 -3.40 -3.30
CA GLU A 144 1.65 -2.75 -2.35
C GLU A 144 2.77 -3.72 -2.00
N VAL A 145 4.00 -3.35 -2.34
CA VAL A 145 5.21 -4.10 -1.99
C VAL A 145 6.05 -3.29 -1.03
N SER A 146 6.67 -3.97 -0.07
CA SER A 146 7.60 -3.36 0.86
C SER A 146 8.89 -4.16 0.91
N PRO A 147 10.06 -3.50 0.76
CA PRO A 147 11.35 -4.19 0.84
C PRO A 147 11.67 -4.70 2.25
N LEU A 148 10.87 -4.33 3.25
CA LEU A 148 11.00 -4.76 4.64
C LEU A 148 10.17 -6.01 4.95
N VAL A 149 9.26 -6.40 4.06
CA VAL A 149 8.52 -7.68 4.14
C VAL A 149 9.43 -8.87 3.77
N GLY A 150 10.46 -8.62 2.95
CA GLY A 150 11.30 -9.64 2.32
C GLY A 150 12.48 -10.17 3.14
N LEU A 151 12.59 -9.85 4.44
CA LEU A 151 13.62 -10.47 5.30
C LEU A 151 13.43 -12.00 5.50
N GLY A 152 12.41 -12.61 4.89
CA GLY A 152 12.24 -14.07 4.81
C GLY A 152 11.47 -14.62 3.60
N VAL A 153 11.02 -13.79 2.64
CA VAL A 153 10.29 -14.22 1.43
C VAL A 153 10.83 -13.40 0.27
N GLY A 154 11.26 -14.06 -0.82
CA GLY A 154 12.09 -13.47 -1.88
C GLY A 154 11.55 -12.20 -2.54
N ASP A 155 12.41 -11.56 -3.32
CA ASP A 155 12.12 -10.31 -4.02
C ASP A 155 10.86 -10.41 -4.88
N PHE A 156 10.07 -9.35 -4.90
CA PHE A 156 8.92 -9.25 -5.80
C PHE A 156 9.42 -9.16 -7.24
N THR A 157 9.06 -10.16 -8.05
CA THR A 157 9.24 -10.14 -9.50
C THR A 157 7.95 -9.66 -10.15
N ILE A 158 8.05 -8.59 -10.95
CA ILE A 158 6.95 -8.16 -11.82
C ILE A 158 6.64 -9.32 -12.76
N GLY A 159 5.36 -9.69 -12.88
CA GLY A 159 4.93 -10.71 -13.82
C GLY A 159 5.42 -10.39 -15.23
N GLN A 160 6.06 -11.35 -15.89
CA GLN A 160 6.38 -11.23 -17.31
C GLN A 160 5.06 -11.22 -18.09
N THR A 161 4.80 -10.12 -18.78
CA THR A 161 3.74 -9.99 -19.80
C THR A 161 4.06 -10.83 -21.01
#